data_AF-A0A5S4EN84-F1
#
_entry.id   AF-A0A5S4EN84-F1
#
_cell.length_a   1.000
_cell.length_b   1.000
_cell.length_c   1.000
_cell.angle_alpha   90.00
_cell.angle_beta   90.00
_cell.angle_gamma   90.00
#
_symmetry.space_group_name_H-M   'P 1'
#
loop_
_entity.id
_entity.type
_entity.pdbx_description
1 polymer ?
#
loop_
_entity_poly.entity_id
_entity_poly.type
_entity_poly.pdbx_seq_one_letter_code
_entity_poly.pdbx_strand_id
1 'polypeptide(L)'
;MKNNSVPTPFALVIAAVITAPAGAHEVLTGDTRLACEATLCLAAGSRPNECSPSLSRYFSIHKRKWSDTVQARANFLSLCPASDQTPEMRSLVSAMANGAGRCDASSLNVTLRVWNNWDADGDRVFINNQMPDYCAAYTGHQYTNLDDLSPRYVGTPERGGYWVDARDQDAAVARYNDRIAAEDRRRRNDEWYR
;
A
#
# COMPACT_ATOMS: atom_id res chain seq x y z
N MET A 1 -19.38 11.22 80.40
CA MET A 1 -20.17 9.97 80.25
C MET A 1 -21.12 10.20 79.08
N LYS A 2 -21.08 9.58 77.91
CA LYS A 2 -20.49 8.33 77.41
C LYS A 2 -20.03 8.56 75.96
N ASN A 3 -18.91 7.94 75.60
CA ASN A 3 -18.35 7.90 74.26
C ASN A 3 -19.08 6.88 73.37
N ASN A 4 -19.26 7.27 72.11
CA ASN A 4 -19.13 6.58 70.82
C ASN A 4 -19.55 5.11 70.60
N SER A 5 -20.05 4.93 69.37
CA SER A 5 -19.78 3.83 68.41
C SER A 5 -20.95 2.89 68.14
N VAL A 6 -21.60 3.07 66.99
CA VAL A 6 -22.46 2.08 66.33
C VAL A 6 -21.69 1.54 65.11
N PRO A 7 -21.58 0.21 64.92
CA PRO A 7 -20.78 -0.37 63.85
C PRO A 7 -21.55 -0.38 62.52
N THR A 8 -20.89 0.08 61.46
CA THR A 8 -21.28 -0.07 60.06
C THR A 8 -21.03 -1.51 59.59
N PRO A 9 -21.91 -2.12 58.77
CA PRO A 9 -21.66 -3.44 58.22
C PRO A 9 -20.60 -3.39 57.11
N PHE A 10 -19.60 -4.27 57.22
CA PHE A 10 -18.59 -4.52 56.19
C PHE A 10 -19.26 -5.11 54.93
N ALA A 11 -19.30 -4.34 53.84
CA ALA A 11 -19.59 -4.86 52.52
C ALA A 11 -18.33 -5.56 51.97
N LEU A 12 -18.42 -6.88 51.79
CA LEU A 12 -17.35 -7.72 51.27
C LEU A 12 -17.42 -7.67 49.74
N VAL A 13 -16.56 -6.85 49.12
CA VAL A 13 -16.42 -6.76 47.66
C VAL A 13 -15.56 -7.93 47.19
N ILE A 14 -16.18 -8.93 46.56
CA ILE A 14 -15.46 -10.01 45.87
C ILE A 14 -14.89 -9.41 44.59
N ALA A 15 -13.61 -9.08 44.59
CA ALA A 15 -12.87 -8.73 43.38
C ALA A 15 -12.71 -9.97 42.52
N ALA A 16 -13.51 -10.09 41.46
CA ALA A 16 -13.30 -11.08 40.41
C ALA A 16 -12.00 -10.72 39.66
N VAL A 17 -10.95 -11.50 39.90
CA VAL A 17 -9.71 -11.43 39.12
C VAL A 17 -10.00 -11.98 37.74
N ILE A 18 -10.14 -11.08 36.76
CA ILE A 18 -10.19 -11.44 35.35
C ILE A 18 -8.76 -11.82 34.97
N THR A 19 -8.43 -13.11 35.02
CA THR A 19 -7.21 -13.63 34.40
C THR A 19 -7.39 -13.53 32.88
N ALA A 20 -6.94 -12.41 32.31
CA ALA A 20 -6.73 -12.33 30.87
C ALA A 20 -5.68 -13.38 30.47
N PRO A 21 -5.90 -14.16 29.40
CA PRO A 21 -4.82 -14.99 28.87
C PRO A 21 -3.73 -14.04 28.40
N ALA A 22 -2.56 -14.12 29.04
CA ALA A 22 -1.35 -13.51 28.52
C ALA A 22 -1.05 -14.20 27.18
N GLY A 23 -1.39 -13.55 26.07
CA GLY A 23 -0.90 -13.93 24.76
C GLY A 23 0.62 -13.97 24.85
N ALA A 24 1.19 -15.16 24.76
CA ALA A 24 2.62 -15.36 24.81
C ALA A 24 3.28 -14.44 23.80
N HIS A 25 4.05 -13.45 24.27
CA HIS A 25 5.10 -12.84 23.48
C HIS A 25 6.18 -13.91 23.27
N GLU A 26 5.92 -14.88 22.40
CA GLU A 26 7.00 -15.66 21.83
C GLU A 26 7.89 -14.66 21.09
N VAL A 27 9.10 -14.48 21.61
CA VAL A 27 10.11 -13.66 20.95
C VAL A 27 10.36 -14.29 19.59
N LEU A 28 9.79 -13.68 18.55
CA LEU A 28 9.98 -14.14 17.18
C LEU A 28 11.47 -13.97 16.84
N THR A 29 12.08 -15.02 16.28
CA THR A 29 13.49 -15.01 15.89
C THR A 29 13.65 -15.33 14.40
N GLY A 30 14.80 -14.94 13.83
CA GLY A 30 15.14 -15.25 12.45
C GLY A 30 14.14 -14.74 11.41
N ASP A 31 13.91 -15.55 10.36
CA ASP A 31 13.03 -15.21 9.23
C ASP A 31 11.56 -15.04 9.66
N THR A 32 11.10 -15.71 10.72
CA THR A 32 9.75 -15.51 11.29
C THR A 32 9.55 -14.08 11.78
N ARG A 33 10.56 -13.52 12.47
CA ARG A 33 10.52 -12.13 12.93
C ARG A 33 10.46 -11.17 11.74
N LEU A 34 11.34 -11.37 10.75
CA LEU A 34 11.41 -10.53 9.57
C LEU A 34 10.12 -10.61 8.73
N ALA A 35 9.47 -11.78 8.67
CA ALA A 35 8.21 -11.94 7.98
C ALA A 35 7.09 -11.14 8.62
N CYS A 36 6.94 -11.19 9.95
CA CYS A 36 5.94 -10.40 10.65
C CYS A 36 6.20 -8.90 10.53
N GLU A 37 7.46 -8.47 10.70
CA GLU A 37 7.86 -7.08 10.49
C GLU A 37 7.60 -6.64 9.03
N ALA A 38 7.90 -7.48 8.04
CA ALA A 38 7.65 -7.17 6.64
C ALA A 38 6.15 -7.01 6.36
N THR A 39 5.29 -7.88 6.89
CA THR A 39 3.82 -7.74 6.77
C THR A 39 3.37 -6.38 7.29
N LEU A 40 3.83 -5.96 8.47
CA LEU A 40 3.48 -4.65 9.04
C LEU A 40 4.04 -3.49 8.20
N CYS A 41 5.30 -3.58 7.79
CA CYS A 41 5.97 -2.55 7.00
C CYS A 41 5.41 -2.39 5.58
N LEU A 42 4.92 -3.48 4.99
CA LEU A 42 4.23 -3.46 3.69
C LEU A 42 2.79 -2.95 3.81
N ALA A 43 2.19 -3.09 4.99
CA ALA A 43 0.86 -2.54 5.27
C ALA A 43 0.92 -1.03 5.57
N ALA A 44 2.05 -0.53 6.07
CA ALA A 44 2.20 0.86 6.43
C ALA A 44 2.54 1.77 5.23
N GLY A 45 1.91 2.95 5.19
CA GLY A 45 2.24 4.04 4.25
C GLY A 45 3.49 4.85 4.63
N SER A 46 4.12 4.53 5.77
CA SER A 46 5.42 5.07 6.15
C SER A 46 6.43 3.93 6.26
N ARG A 47 7.66 4.18 5.79
CA ARG A 47 8.76 3.20 5.82
C ARG A 47 9.88 3.77 6.67
N PRO A 48 9.78 3.67 8.01
CA PRO A 48 10.83 4.12 8.89
C PRO A 48 12.04 3.17 8.76
N ASN A 49 13.21 3.58 9.24
CA ASN A 49 14.47 2.86 8.99
C ASN A 49 14.45 1.43 9.55
N GLU A 50 13.65 1.18 10.58
CA GLU A 50 13.40 -0.10 11.23
C GLU A 50 12.81 -1.14 10.28
N CYS A 51 12.11 -0.70 9.23
CA CYS A 51 11.57 -1.60 8.20
C CYS A 51 12.65 -2.12 7.24
N SER A 52 13.84 -1.51 7.19
CA SER A 52 14.85 -1.81 6.18
C SER A 52 15.29 -3.28 6.15
N PRO A 53 15.59 -3.94 7.29
CA PRO A 53 16.02 -5.35 7.27
C PRO A 53 14.93 -6.28 6.72
N SER A 54 13.69 -6.08 7.17
CA SER A 54 12.55 -6.93 6.81
C SER A 54 12.09 -6.72 5.37
N LEU A 55 12.06 -5.46 4.92
CA LEU A 55 11.80 -5.14 3.51
C LEU A 55 12.95 -5.60 2.60
N SER A 56 14.20 -5.46 3.01
CA SER A 56 15.35 -5.95 2.25
C SER A 56 15.27 -7.46 2.06
N ARG A 57 14.98 -8.20 3.14
CA ARG A 57 14.75 -9.65 3.08
C ARG A 57 13.61 -9.99 2.13
N TYR A 58 12.47 -9.31 2.24
CA TYR A 58 11.30 -9.53 1.38
C TYR A 58 11.61 -9.27 -0.11
N PHE A 59 12.19 -8.11 -0.44
CA PHE A 59 12.48 -7.72 -1.82
C PHE A 59 13.66 -8.47 -2.43
N SER A 60 14.58 -9.02 -1.60
CA SER A 60 15.62 -9.93 -2.07
C SER A 60 15.07 -11.26 -2.61
N ILE A 61 13.86 -11.65 -2.21
CA ILE A 61 13.17 -12.82 -2.75
C ILE A 61 12.70 -12.48 -4.16
N HIS A 62 13.45 -12.96 -5.13
CA HIS A 62 13.13 -12.92 -6.54
C HIS A 62 13.48 -14.26 -7.18
N LYS A 63 12.66 -14.66 -8.15
CA LYS A 63 12.83 -15.86 -8.95
C LYS A 63 12.79 -15.47 -10.42
N ARG A 64 13.17 -16.39 -11.31
CA ARG A 64 13.16 -16.17 -12.76
C ARG A 64 11.77 -15.85 -13.29
N LYS A 65 10.72 -16.48 -12.75
CA LYS A 65 9.33 -16.20 -13.11
C LYS A 65 8.67 -15.36 -12.03
N TRP A 66 7.80 -14.45 -12.44
CA TRP A 66 7.02 -13.62 -11.52
C TRP A 66 6.11 -14.49 -10.63
N SER A 67 5.42 -15.48 -11.19
CA SER A 67 4.59 -16.43 -10.43
C SER A 67 5.36 -17.08 -9.27
N ASP A 68 6.61 -17.51 -9.53
CA ASP A 68 7.45 -18.17 -8.54
C ASP A 68 7.94 -17.16 -7.49
N THR A 69 8.13 -15.89 -7.89
CA THR A 69 8.46 -14.79 -6.97
C THR A 69 7.29 -14.49 -6.03
N VAL A 70 6.07 -14.39 -6.57
CA VAL A 70 4.85 -14.19 -5.78
C VAL A 70 4.68 -15.32 -4.78
N GLN A 71 4.79 -16.58 -5.23
CA GLN A 71 4.68 -17.73 -4.33
C GLN A 71 5.75 -17.71 -3.24
N ALA A 72 7.02 -17.42 -3.59
CA ALA A 72 8.11 -17.38 -2.62
C ALA A 72 7.95 -16.23 -1.61
N ARG A 73 7.45 -15.06 -2.04
CA ARG A 73 7.13 -13.93 -1.17
C ARG A 73 5.96 -14.23 -0.26
N ALA A 74 4.90 -14.85 -0.77
CA ALA A 74 3.77 -15.30 0.03
C ALA A 74 4.23 -16.31 1.10
N ASN A 75 5.01 -17.32 0.72
CA ASN A 75 5.56 -18.31 1.65
C ASN A 75 6.43 -17.68 2.74
N PHE A 76 7.22 -16.64 2.41
CA PHE A 76 8.00 -15.91 3.40
C PHE A 76 7.09 -15.15 4.37
N LEU A 77 6.09 -14.42 3.89
CA LEU A 77 5.13 -13.72 4.75
C LEU A 77 4.31 -14.69 5.61
N SER A 78 4.02 -15.89 5.09
CA SER A 78 3.36 -16.98 5.82
C SER A 78 4.18 -17.57 6.97
N LEU A 79 5.46 -17.22 7.09
CA LEU A 79 6.23 -17.56 8.30
C LEU A 79 5.72 -16.80 9.53
N CYS A 80 5.01 -15.69 9.34
CA CYS A 80 4.41 -14.94 10.43
C CYS A 80 3.14 -15.62 10.92
N PRO A 81 3.01 -16.05 12.19
CA PRO A 81 1.79 -16.74 12.66
C PRO A 81 0.49 -15.95 12.43
N ALA A 82 0.56 -14.61 12.39
CA ALA A 82 -0.58 -13.74 12.12
C ALA A 82 -1.12 -13.82 10.68
N SER A 83 -0.32 -14.26 9.70
CA SER A 83 -0.74 -14.32 8.29
C SER A 83 -1.89 -15.27 8.04
N ASP A 84 -1.98 -16.36 8.82
CA ASP A 84 -2.92 -17.45 8.58
C ASP A 84 -4.09 -17.47 9.56
N GLN A 85 -4.13 -16.53 10.52
CA GLN A 85 -5.17 -16.46 11.55
C GLN A 85 -6.57 -16.26 10.99
N THR A 86 -6.72 -15.46 9.94
CA THR A 86 -8.02 -15.18 9.31
C THR A 86 -7.95 -15.23 7.78
N PRO A 87 -9.08 -15.48 7.09
CA PRO A 87 -9.15 -15.35 5.62
C PRO A 87 -8.67 -13.99 5.11
N GLU A 88 -8.94 -12.92 5.83
CA GLU A 88 -8.58 -11.55 5.48
C GLU A 88 -7.07 -11.34 5.57
N MET A 89 -6.38 -11.93 6.56
CA MET A 89 -4.92 -11.87 6.62
C MET A 89 -4.25 -12.69 5.52
N ARG A 90 -4.81 -13.85 5.16
CA ARG A 90 -4.32 -14.61 4.00
C ARG A 90 -4.51 -13.85 2.70
N SER A 91 -5.65 -13.16 2.55
CA SER A 91 -5.91 -12.25 1.44
C SER A 91 -4.88 -11.12 1.40
N LEU A 92 -4.55 -10.51 2.55
CA LEU A 92 -3.54 -9.46 2.63
C LEU A 92 -2.17 -9.97 2.16
N VAL A 93 -1.74 -11.14 2.62
CA VAL A 93 -0.45 -11.73 2.21
C VAL A 93 -0.41 -11.97 0.71
N SER A 94 -1.50 -12.48 0.13
CA SER A 94 -1.63 -12.66 -1.32
C SER A 94 -1.55 -11.32 -2.06
N ALA A 95 -2.25 -10.29 -1.58
CA ALA A 95 -2.26 -8.96 -2.18
C ALA A 95 -0.86 -8.31 -2.10
N MET A 96 -0.19 -8.38 -0.94
CA MET A 96 1.19 -7.94 -0.76
C MET A 96 2.14 -8.66 -1.72
N ALA A 97 2.08 -9.99 -1.79
CA ALA A 97 2.93 -10.78 -2.69
C ALA A 97 2.79 -10.38 -4.17
N ASN A 98 1.58 -10.02 -4.60
CA ASN A 98 1.31 -9.60 -5.98
C ASN A 98 1.61 -8.11 -6.24
N GLY A 99 1.42 -7.23 -5.25
CA GLY A 99 1.44 -5.78 -5.43
C GLY A 99 2.69 -5.06 -4.90
N ALA A 100 3.32 -5.57 -3.84
CA ALA A 100 4.41 -4.87 -3.16
C ALA A 100 5.60 -4.60 -4.08
N GLY A 101 5.97 -3.32 -4.17
CA GLY A 101 7.07 -2.82 -5.01
C GLY A 101 6.74 -2.65 -6.49
N ARG A 102 5.46 -2.75 -6.88
CA ARG A 102 5.01 -2.55 -8.27
C ARG A 102 3.78 -1.65 -8.41
N CYS A 103 3.19 -1.25 -7.28
CA CYS A 103 1.95 -0.47 -7.22
C CYS A 103 2.16 0.94 -6.69
N ASP A 104 3.38 1.48 -6.77
CA ASP A 104 3.65 2.91 -6.60
C ASP A 104 3.56 3.63 -7.96
N ALA A 105 3.34 4.93 -7.92
CA ALA A 105 3.16 5.75 -9.13
C ALA A 105 4.33 5.65 -10.11
N SER A 106 5.57 5.60 -9.61
CA SER A 106 6.77 5.48 -10.44
C SER A 106 6.78 4.15 -11.20
N SER A 107 6.51 3.04 -10.50
CA SER A 107 6.40 1.71 -11.11
C SER A 107 5.30 1.63 -12.18
N LEU A 108 4.13 2.24 -11.94
CA LEU A 108 3.04 2.25 -12.91
C LEU A 108 3.35 3.08 -14.16
N ASN A 109 4.01 4.23 -14.02
CA ASN A 109 4.41 5.08 -15.15
C ASN A 109 5.44 4.42 -16.10
N VAL A 110 6.12 3.39 -15.63
CA VAL A 110 7.02 2.57 -16.45
C VAL A 110 6.30 1.34 -17.00
N THR A 111 5.59 0.61 -16.13
CA THR A 111 5.01 -0.70 -16.47
C THR A 111 3.78 -0.59 -17.37
N LEU A 112 3.01 0.48 -17.26
CA LEU A 112 1.75 0.67 -18.00
C LEU A 112 1.92 1.46 -19.31
N ARG A 113 3.14 1.56 -19.82
CA ARG A 113 3.39 2.15 -21.14
C ARG A 113 2.82 1.27 -22.24
N VAL A 114 2.03 1.86 -23.11
CA VAL A 114 1.41 1.21 -24.28
C VAL A 114 1.89 1.93 -25.52
N TRP A 115 2.31 1.15 -26.51
CA TRP A 115 2.67 1.63 -27.83
C TRP A 115 1.42 1.69 -28.70
N ASN A 116 1.08 2.87 -29.22
CA ASN A 116 0.08 2.97 -30.28
C ASN A 116 0.77 2.88 -31.64
N ASN A 117 0.63 1.75 -32.33
CA ASN A 117 1.17 1.57 -33.68
C ASN A 117 0.12 1.84 -34.79
N TRP A 118 -1.07 2.34 -34.43
CA TRP A 118 -2.18 2.59 -35.36
C TRP A 118 -2.34 4.07 -35.76
N ASP A 119 -1.58 4.98 -35.15
CA ASP A 119 -1.61 6.41 -35.51
C ASP A 119 -0.66 6.69 -36.70
N ALA A 120 -1.17 7.32 -37.74
CA ALA A 120 -0.42 7.70 -38.95
C ALA A 120 0.72 8.72 -38.68
N ASP A 121 0.72 9.36 -37.51
CA ASP A 121 1.70 10.37 -37.07
C ASP A 121 2.95 9.78 -36.36
N GLY A 122 3.05 8.44 -36.24
CA GLY A 122 4.17 7.76 -35.61
C GLY A 122 3.98 7.47 -34.11
N ASP A 123 4.79 6.53 -33.62
CA ASP A 123 4.75 5.86 -32.30
C ASP A 123 4.45 6.80 -31.11
N ARG A 124 3.17 6.98 -30.78
CA ARG A 124 2.79 7.62 -29.51
C ARG A 124 2.79 6.56 -28.41
N VAL A 125 3.69 6.76 -27.44
CA VAL A 125 3.68 5.99 -26.19
C VAL A 125 2.84 6.75 -25.17
N PHE A 126 1.73 6.15 -24.73
CA PHE A 126 0.94 6.67 -23.62
C PHE A 126 0.99 5.72 -22.42
N ILE A 127 0.57 6.20 -21.26
CA ILE A 127 0.49 5.42 -20.03
C ILE A 127 -0.97 5.04 -19.82
N ASN A 128 -1.27 3.75 -19.75
CA ASN A 128 -2.62 3.24 -19.47
C ASN A 128 -3.12 3.79 -18.14
N ASN A 129 -4.34 4.32 -18.14
CA ASN A 129 -5.00 4.93 -16.98
C ASN A 129 -5.81 3.95 -16.13
N GLN A 130 -5.88 2.67 -16.52
CA GLN A 130 -6.54 1.63 -15.75
C GLN A 130 -5.61 1.08 -14.68
N MET A 131 -6.04 1.18 -13.42
CA MET A 131 -5.32 0.59 -12.30
C MET A 131 -5.39 -0.94 -12.41
N PRO A 132 -4.25 -1.66 -12.39
CA PRO A 132 -4.28 -3.12 -12.41
C PRO A 132 -4.99 -3.68 -11.17
N ASP A 133 -5.77 -4.74 -11.34
CA ASP A 133 -6.55 -5.36 -10.25
C ASP A 133 -5.69 -5.74 -9.04
N TYR A 134 -4.49 -6.26 -9.28
CA TYR A 134 -3.57 -6.64 -8.20
C TYR A 134 -3.08 -5.43 -7.39
N CYS A 135 -3.02 -4.24 -8.01
CA CYS A 135 -2.71 -3.01 -7.29
C CYS A 135 -3.91 -2.52 -6.51
N ALA A 136 -5.11 -2.52 -7.11
CA ALA A 136 -6.34 -2.16 -6.40
C ALA A 136 -6.57 -3.05 -5.16
N ALA A 137 -6.35 -4.36 -5.30
CA ALA A 137 -6.48 -5.32 -4.21
C ALA A 137 -5.46 -5.11 -3.09
N TYR A 138 -4.25 -4.63 -3.40
CA TYR A 138 -3.21 -4.37 -2.42
C TYR A 138 -3.37 -3.00 -1.76
N THR A 139 -3.44 -1.93 -2.54
CA THR A 139 -3.48 -0.56 -2.00
C THR A 139 -4.82 -0.24 -1.33
N GLY A 140 -5.90 -0.90 -1.74
CA GLY A 140 -7.23 -0.78 -1.14
C GLY A 140 -7.56 -1.84 -0.11
N HIS A 141 -6.59 -2.64 0.36
CA HIS A 141 -6.88 -3.69 1.33
C HIS A 141 -7.21 -3.07 2.70
N GLN A 142 -8.20 -3.64 3.41
CA GLN A 142 -8.67 -3.16 4.73
C GLN A 142 -7.60 -3.11 5.84
N TYR A 143 -6.45 -3.76 5.62
CA TYR A 143 -5.34 -3.83 6.57
C TYR A 143 -4.11 -3.08 6.07
N THR A 144 -4.26 -2.27 5.03
CA THR A 144 -3.21 -1.38 4.54
C THR A 144 -3.60 0.05 4.86
N ASN A 145 -2.60 0.84 5.23
CA ASN A 145 -2.71 2.29 5.40
C ASN A 145 -1.86 2.94 4.31
N LEU A 146 -2.28 2.76 3.07
CA LEU A 146 -1.57 3.22 1.87
C LEU A 146 -2.30 4.35 1.17
N ASP A 147 -3.29 4.99 1.80
CA ASP A 147 -4.16 5.97 1.14
C ASP A 147 -3.37 7.10 0.47
N ASP A 148 -2.40 7.69 1.18
CA ASP A 148 -1.55 8.77 0.67
C ASP A 148 -0.58 8.34 -0.44
N LEU A 149 -0.23 7.05 -0.48
CA LEU A 149 0.68 6.45 -1.47
C LEU A 149 -0.07 5.72 -2.59
N SER A 150 -1.40 5.61 -2.49
CA SER A 150 -2.22 4.90 -3.46
C SER A 150 -2.16 5.67 -4.79
N PRO A 151 -1.78 5.03 -5.90
CA PRO A 151 -1.63 5.74 -7.16
C PRO A 151 -2.94 6.33 -7.67
N ARG A 152 -2.84 7.55 -8.18
CA ARG A 152 -3.94 8.30 -8.81
C ARG A 152 -3.50 8.72 -10.20
N TYR A 153 -4.33 8.46 -11.20
CA TYR A 153 -4.04 8.89 -12.56
C TYR A 153 -4.47 10.35 -12.76
N VAL A 154 -3.60 11.13 -13.39
CA VAL A 154 -3.83 12.55 -13.70
C VAL A 154 -3.84 12.75 -15.20
N GLY A 155 -4.90 13.39 -15.69
CA GLY A 155 -5.05 13.75 -17.10
C GLY A 155 -5.64 12.64 -17.97
N THR A 156 -5.40 12.73 -19.28
CA THR A 156 -5.82 11.70 -20.26
C THR A 156 -4.60 11.07 -20.94
N PRO A 157 -4.62 9.77 -21.29
CA PRO A 157 -3.50 9.11 -21.94
C PRO A 157 -2.99 9.83 -23.20
N GLU A 158 -3.92 10.31 -24.04
CA GLU A 158 -3.65 10.98 -25.32
C GLU A 158 -2.96 12.33 -25.15
N ARG A 159 -3.08 12.94 -23.95
CA ARG A 159 -2.49 14.23 -23.62
C ARG A 159 -1.40 14.11 -22.56
N GLY A 160 -0.71 12.98 -22.50
CA GLY A 160 0.42 12.77 -21.60
C GLY A 160 0.00 12.72 -20.13
N GLY A 161 -1.07 11.99 -19.84
CA GLY A 161 -1.48 11.62 -18.50
C GLY A 161 -0.50 10.64 -17.84
N TYR A 162 -0.50 10.62 -16.51
CA TYR A 162 0.48 9.87 -15.71
C TYR A 162 -0.06 9.58 -14.30
N TRP A 163 0.52 8.56 -13.65
CA TRP A 163 0.24 8.19 -12.26
C TRP A 163 1.05 9.06 -11.29
N VAL A 164 0.45 9.42 -10.16
CA VAL A 164 1.08 10.10 -9.01
C VAL A 164 0.62 9.47 -7.70
N ASP A 165 1.36 9.66 -6.61
CA ASP A 165 0.88 9.29 -5.28
C ASP A 165 -0.33 10.17 -4.92
N ALA A 166 -1.30 9.65 -4.16
CA ALA A 166 -2.53 10.40 -3.82
C ALA A 166 -2.24 11.74 -3.13
N ARG A 167 -1.24 11.79 -2.24
CA ARG A 167 -0.81 13.02 -1.57
C ARG A 167 -0.37 14.14 -2.53
N ASP A 168 0.08 13.78 -3.74
CA ASP A 168 0.60 14.72 -4.74
C ASP A 168 -0.43 15.04 -5.83
N GLN A 169 -1.64 14.47 -5.75
CA GLN A 169 -2.64 14.51 -6.81
C GLN A 169 -3.07 15.94 -7.15
N ASP A 170 -3.42 16.76 -6.16
CA ASP A 170 -3.92 18.12 -6.39
C ASP A 170 -2.88 18.98 -7.12
N ALA A 171 -1.63 18.93 -6.65
CA ALA A 171 -0.52 19.65 -7.28
C ALA A 171 -0.24 19.14 -8.70
N ALA A 172 -0.36 17.83 -8.93
CA ALA A 172 -0.18 17.23 -10.25
C ALA A 172 -1.30 17.62 -11.23
N VAL A 173 -2.55 17.67 -10.79
CA VAL A 173 -3.71 18.11 -11.60
C VAL A 173 -3.55 19.57 -12.01
N ALA A 174 -3.15 20.46 -11.09
CA ALA A 174 -2.89 21.86 -11.41
C ALA A 174 -1.81 22.00 -12.50
N ARG A 175 -0.66 21.35 -12.30
CA ARG A 175 0.44 21.35 -13.29
C ARG A 175 0.03 20.79 -14.65
N TYR A 176 -0.78 19.74 -14.66
CA TYR A 176 -1.32 19.16 -15.88
C TYR A 176 -2.22 20.18 -16.60
N ASN A 177 -3.19 20.76 -15.91
CA ASN A 177 -4.13 21.71 -16.50
C ASN A 177 -3.43 22.96 -17.06
N ASP A 178 -2.42 23.48 -16.37
CA ASP A 178 -1.63 24.62 -16.84
C ASP A 178 -0.88 24.33 -18.15
N ARG A 179 -0.26 23.14 -18.23
CA ARG A 179 0.40 22.66 -19.46
C ARG A 179 -0.59 22.59 -20.61
N ILE A 180 -1.72 21.94 -20.38
CA ILE A 180 -2.78 21.70 -21.36
C ILE A 180 -3.34 23.02 -21.88
N ALA A 181 -3.62 23.98 -21.00
CA ALA A 181 -4.07 25.31 -21.39
C ALA A 181 -3.03 26.05 -22.23
N ALA A 182 -1.73 25.91 -21.94
CA ALA A 182 -0.66 26.50 -22.72
C ALA A 182 -0.54 25.88 -24.12
N GLU A 183 -0.61 24.55 -24.23
CA GLU A 183 -0.64 23.83 -25.51
C GLU A 183 -1.83 24.26 -26.37
N ASP A 184 -3.03 24.32 -25.77
CA ASP A 184 -4.25 24.68 -26.49
C ASP A 184 -4.23 26.14 -26.96
N ARG A 185 -3.60 27.04 -26.20
CA ARG A 185 -3.37 28.43 -26.64
C ARG A 185 -2.43 28.48 -27.85
N ARG A 186 -1.34 27.72 -27.84
CA ARG A 186 -0.38 27.66 -28.96
C ARG A 186 -1.06 27.12 -30.21
N ARG A 187 -1.78 26.00 -30.11
CA ARG A 187 -2.49 25.42 -31.26
C ARG A 187 -3.47 26.41 -31.89
N ARG A 188 -4.29 27.10 -31.08
CA ARG A 188 -5.22 28.13 -31.59
C ARG A 188 -4.49 29.29 -32.27
N ASN A 189 -3.33 29.69 -31.74
CA ASN A 189 -2.52 30.73 -32.35
C ASN A 189 -1.97 30.28 -33.71
N ASP A 190 -1.41 29.07 -33.78
CA ASP A 190 -0.86 28.50 -35.01
C ASP A 190 -1.94 28.25 -36.08
N GLU A 191 -3.16 27.90 -35.65
CA GLU A 191 -4.35 27.83 -36.52
C GLU A 191 -4.77 29.20 -37.04
N TRP A 192 -4.65 30.27 -36.25
CA TRP A 192 -5.00 31.64 -36.67
C TRP A 192 -4.00 32.23 -37.68
N TYR A 193 -2.72 31.82 -37.60
CA TYR A 193 -1.65 32.27 -38.50
C TYR A 193 -1.49 31.39 -39.77
N ARG A 194 -2.30 30.34 -39.93
CA ARG A 194 -2.38 29.51 -41.15
C ARG A 194 -3.46 30.02 -42.10
#